data_AF-A0A955AKG6-F1
#
_entry.id   AF-A0A955AKG6-F1
#
_cell.length_a   1.000
_cell.length_b   1.000
_cell.length_c   1.000
_cell.angle_alpha   90.00
_cell.angle_beta   90.00
_cell.angle_gamma   90.00
#
_symmetry.space_group_name_H-M   'P 1'
#
loop_
_entity.id
_entity.type
_entity.pdbx_description
1 polymer ?
#
loop_
_entity_poly.entity_id
_entity_poly.type
_entity_poly.pdbx_seq_one_letter_code
_entity_poly.pdbx_strand_id
1 'polypeptide(L)'
;PEQKQNISREQPMVVAELYELFTDHYRDVLADGLPPVPFRVGGEENPVRLTVRDWHPEHELANGYGVIWQQAQLSDDTLEINGYWDIEVAQAGLYEIRISRYPNDAPGPLGATSVRLSIGDLLSDCQVDRAAHFVTFEMNVSAGRTRLQAWCSDDTSGRTRGAYFVEIKRLK
;
A
#
# COMPACT_ATOMS: atom_id res chain seq x y z
N PRO A 1 -1.56 19.25 24.11
CA PRO A 1 -1.05 20.43 23.37
C PRO A 1 -1.88 20.61 22.10
N GLU A 2 -2.67 21.66 22.03
CA GLU A 2 -3.42 22.03 20.83
C GLU A 2 -3.32 23.54 20.64
N GLN A 3 -3.44 23.99 19.39
CA GLN A 3 -3.43 25.40 19.06
C GLN A 3 -4.73 26.05 19.58
N LYS A 4 -4.61 27.00 20.51
CA LYS A 4 -5.76 27.68 21.13
C LYS A 4 -6.16 29.00 20.47
N GLN A 5 -5.28 29.56 19.63
CA GLN A 5 -5.50 30.85 18.98
C GLN A 5 -5.05 30.76 17.51
N ASN A 6 -5.97 31.09 16.61
CA ASN A 6 -5.70 31.18 15.19
C ASN A 6 -5.53 32.65 14.79
N ILE A 7 -4.29 33.08 14.56
CA ILE A 7 -3.95 34.46 14.16
C ILE A 7 -3.87 34.64 12.63
N SER A 8 -4.16 33.61 11.83
CA SER A 8 -3.99 33.69 10.37
C SER A 8 -4.87 34.76 9.73
N ARG A 9 -6.06 35.01 10.30
CA ARG A 9 -6.98 36.05 9.85
C ARG A 9 -6.48 37.46 10.17
N GLU A 10 -5.62 37.59 11.19
CA GLU A 10 -5.03 38.86 11.62
C GLU A 10 -3.74 39.18 10.85
N GLN A 11 -3.12 38.17 10.21
CA GLN A 11 -1.86 38.29 9.48
C GLN A 11 -1.96 37.79 8.03
N PRO A 12 -2.90 38.29 7.20
CA PRO A 12 -3.16 37.76 5.86
C PRO A 12 -1.96 37.91 4.91
N MET A 13 -1.15 38.96 5.08
CA MET A 13 0.06 39.18 4.27
C MET A 13 1.12 38.11 4.52
N VAL A 14 1.35 37.76 5.80
CA VAL A 14 2.30 36.71 6.19
C VAL A 14 1.83 35.35 5.69
N VAL A 15 0.52 35.07 5.75
CA VAL A 15 -0.06 33.84 5.19
C VAL A 15 0.19 33.76 3.68
N ALA A 16 -0.04 34.85 2.94
CA ALA A 16 0.20 34.88 1.49
C ALA A 16 1.68 34.64 1.15
N GLU A 17 2.60 35.32 1.84
CA GLU A 17 4.05 35.15 1.67
C GLU A 17 4.48 33.70 1.92
N LEU A 18 4.04 33.09 3.02
CA LEU A 18 4.34 31.69 3.31
C LEU A 18 3.76 30.72 2.28
N TYR A 19 2.56 30.99 1.77
CA TYR A 19 1.94 30.19 0.70
C TYR A 19 2.70 30.30 -0.63
N GLU A 20 3.16 31.50 -0.99
CA GLU A 20 3.98 31.70 -2.20
C GLU A 20 5.31 30.96 -2.08
N LEU A 21 6.03 31.14 -0.96
CA LEU A 21 7.28 30.44 -0.67
C LEU A 21 7.10 28.92 -0.69
N PHE A 22 6.03 28.41 -0.08
CA PHE A 22 5.69 26.99 -0.12
C PHE A 22 5.47 26.52 -1.57
N THR A 23 4.70 27.27 -2.36
CA THR A 23 4.35 26.86 -3.72
C THR A 23 5.58 26.88 -4.63
N ASP A 24 6.44 27.87 -4.50
CA ASP A 24 7.69 27.96 -5.27
C ASP A 24 8.65 26.85 -4.87
N HIS A 25 8.83 26.58 -3.58
CA HIS A 25 9.63 25.46 -3.10
C HIS A 25 9.07 24.11 -3.57
N TYR A 26 7.75 23.93 -3.49
CA TYR A 26 7.08 22.70 -3.95
C TYR A 26 7.28 22.47 -5.45
N ARG A 27 7.18 23.53 -6.27
CA ARG A 27 7.46 23.46 -7.71
C ARG A 27 8.92 23.12 -8.00
N ASP A 28 9.86 23.73 -7.28
CA ASP A 28 11.30 23.48 -7.43
C ASP A 28 11.66 22.02 -7.10
N VAL A 29 11.18 21.50 -5.97
CA VAL A 29 11.47 20.12 -5.53
C VAL A 29 10.87 19.06 -6.46
N LEU A 30 9.75 19.34 -7.11
CA LEU A 30 9.04 18.38 -7.97
C LEU A 30 9.27 18.58 -9.47
N ALA A 31 10.04 19.59 -9.87
CA ALA A 31 10.27 19.92 -11.28
C ALA A 31 10.78 18.72 -12.10
N ASP A 32 11.59 17.86 -11.50
CA ASP A 32 12.19 16.70 -12.15
C ASP A 32 11.39 15.41 -12.01
N GLY A 33 10.29 15.41 -11.23
CA GLY A 33 9.49 14.23 -10.93
C GLY A 33 10.33 13.10 -10.30
N LEU A 34 10.39 13.05 -8.96
CA LEU A 34 11.13 11.98 -8.32
C LEU A 34 10.46 10.63 -8.62
N PRO A 35 11.18 9.64 -9.19
CA PRO A 35 10.61 8.31 -9.37
C PRO A 35 10.26 7.73 -7.98
N PRO A 36 9.19 6.92 -7.88
CA PRO A 36 8.81 6.31 -6.62
C PRO A 36 9.99 5.52 -6.05
N VAL A 37 10.23 5.69 -4.75
CA VAL A 37 11.29 4.96 -4.04
C VAL A 37 10.73 3.57 -3.71
N PRO A 38 11.29 2.49 -4.30
CA PRO A 38 10.74 1.17 -4.11
C PRO A 38 11.17 0.58 -2.78
N PHE A 39 10.37 -0.35 -2.25
CA PHE A 39 10.79 -1.20 -1.14
C PHE A 39 11.78 -2.25 -1.63
N ARG A 40 12.97 -2.26 -1.05
CA ARG A 40 13.98 -3.26 -1.38
C ARG A 40 13.64 -4.60 -0.70
N VAL A 41 13.49 -5.67 -1.47
CA VAL A 41 13.17 -7.02 -0.98
C VAL A 41 14.26 -8.02 -1.37
N GLY A 42 14.42 -9.10 -0.59
CA GLY A 42 15.47 -10.11 -0.85
C GLY A 42 16.90 -9.65 -0.52
N GLY A 43 17.02 -8.60 0.30
CA GLY A 43 18.28 -8.14 0.88
C GLY A 43 18.51 -8.70 2.28
N GLU A 44 19.21 -7.94 3.13
CA GLU A 44 19.46 -8.31 4.54
C GLU A 44 18.16 -8.34 5.38
N GLU A 45 17.26 -7.39 5.13
CA GLU A 45 15.92 -7.41 5.72
C GLU A 45 15.05 -8.47 5.04
N ASN A 46 14.72 -9.52 5.80
CA ASN A 46 13.96 -10.66 5.31
C ASN A 46 13.26 -11.35 6.51
N PRO A 47 11.92 -11.26 6.65
CA PRO A 47 10.96 -10.72 5.70
C PRO A 47 10.89 -9.19 5.69
N VAL A 48 10.44 -8.63 4.56
CA VAL A 48 10.03 -7.22 4.45
C VAL A 48 8.52 -7.14 4.60
N ARG A 49 8.04 -6.18 5.41
CA ARG A 49 6.61 -5.94 5.64
C ARG A 49 6.15 -4.67 4.93
N LEU A 50 5.19 -4.82 4.03
CA LEU A 50 4.51 -3.73 3.34
C LEU A 50 3.12 -3.53 3.94
N THR A 51 2.66 -2.28 4.00
CA THR A 51 1.33 -1.94 4.51
C THR A 51 0.54 -1.13 3.50
N VAL A 52 -0.78 -1.10 3.67
CA VAL A 52 -1.71 -0.27 2.88
C VAL A 52 -1.34 1.22 2.87
N ARG A 53 -0.57 1.68 3.87
CA ARG A 53 -0.12 3.07 3.98
C ARG A 53 0.96 3.43 2.96
N ASP A 54 1.60 2.42 2.39
CA ASP A 54 2.66 2.54 1.42
C ASP A 54 2.14 2.35 -0.02
N TRP A 55 0.82 2.27 -0.20
CA TRP A 55 0.20 2.17 -1.52
C TRP A 55 0.44 3.40 -2.37
N HIS A 56 0.81 3.15 -3.61
CA HIS A 56 0.52 4.04 -4.72
C HIS A 56 -0.90 3.73 -5.22
N PRO A 57 -1.83 4.70 -5.19
CA PRO A 57 -3.20 4.47 -5.65
C PRO A 57 -3.21 4.16 -7.16
N GLU A 58 -4.04 3.20 -7.57
CA GLU A 58 -4.19 2.85 -8.99
C GLU A 58 -4.84 3.98 -9.81
N HIS A 59 -5.70 4.76 -9.16
CA HIS A 59 -6.35 5.92 -9.71
C HIS A 59 -6.27 7.09 -8.73
N GLU A 60 -5.83 8.26 -9.19
CA GLU A 60 -6.07 9.50 -8.47
C GLU A 60 -7.58 9.76 -8.45
N LEU A 61 -8.24 9.40 -7.35
CA LEU A 61 -9.63 9.76 -7.15
C LEU A 61 -9.72 11.26 -6.92
N ALA A 62 -10.62 11.94 -7.64
CA ALA A 62 -10.83 13.39 -7.62
C ALA A 62 -11.02 14.02 -6.22
N ASN A 63 -11.25 13.19 -5.21
CA ASN A 63 -11.55 13.59 -3.85
C ASN A 63 -10.49 13.10 -2.82
N GLY A 64 -9.38 12.50 -3.28
CA GLY A 64 -8.30 11.98 -2.42
C GLY A 64 -8.61 10.66 -1.69
N TYR A 65 -9.77 10.03 -1.91
CA TYR A 65 -10.21 8.82 -1.20
C TYR A 65 -9.63 7.50 -1.73
N GLY A 66 -8.56 7.53 -2.53
CA GLY A 66 -7.96 6.31 -3.12
C GLY A 66 -7.11 5.49 -2.15
N VAL A 67 -7.02 5.89 -0.88
CA VAL A 67 -6.09 5.34 0.11
C VAL A 67 -6.79 5.09 1.45
N ILE A 68 -6.32 4.08 2.19
CA ILE A 68 -6.69 3.85 3.59
C ILE A 68 -5.84 4.78 4.47
N TRP A 69 -6.47 5.70 5.19
CA TRP A 69 -5.77 6.71 5.99
C TRP A 69 -6.11 6.66 7.48
N GLN A 70 -7.22 6.02 7.86
CA GLN A 70 -7.59 5.74 9.25
C GLN A 70 -7.60 4.24 9.54
N GLN A 71 -7.21 3.87 10.76
CA GLN A 71 -7.23 2.47 11.21
C GLN A 71 -8.63 1.84 11.14
N ALA A 72 -9.68 2.60 11.46
CA ALA A 72 -11.06 2.12 11.43
C ALA A 72 -11.51 1.65 10.03
N GLN A 73 -10.91 2.20 8.97
CA GLN A 73 -11.21 1.81 7.59
C GLN A 73 -10.69 0.40 7.26
N LEU A 74 -9.71 -0.13 8.00
CA LEU A 74 -9.24 -1.51 7.79
C LEU A 74 -10.36 -2.52 8.01
N SER A 75 -11.36 -2.23 8.83
CA SER A 75 -12.49 -3.13 9.10
C SER A 75 -13.70 -2.88 8.20
N ASP A 76 -13.62 -1.92 7.27
CA ASP A 76 -14.73 -1.55 6.39
C ASP A 76 -14.69 -2.37 5.08
N ASP A 77 -15.59 -3.35 4.97
CA ASP A 77 -15.75 -4.20 3.78
C ASP A 77 -16.49 -3.49 2.62
N THR A 78 -16.85 -2.21 2.77
CA THR A 78 -17.49 -1.42 1.70
C THR A 78 -16.48 -0.63 0.87
N LEU A 79 -15.23 -0.53 1.32
CA LEU A 79 -14.19 0.23 0.63
C LEU A 79 -13.53 -0.60 -0.48
N GLU A 80 -14.03 -0.43 -1.69
CA GLU A 80 -13.49 -1.03 -2.91
C GLU A 80 -12.35 -0.18 -3.47
N ILE A 81 -11.29 -0.03 -2.67
CA ILE A 81 -10.10 0.71 -3.04
C ILE A 81 -8.89 -0.21 -3.12
N ASN A 82 -7.98 0.10 -4.02
CA ASN A 82 -6.78 -0.68 -4.26
C ASN A 82 -5.60 0.22 -4.64
N GLY A 83 -4.41 -0.29 -4.35
CA GLY A 83 -3.14 0.32 -4.71
C GLY A 83 -2.07 -0.75 -4.87
N TYR A 84 -0.91 -0.31 -5.30
CA TYR A 84 0.23 -1.18 -5.52
C TYR A 84 1.43 -0.69 -4.72
N TRP A 85 2.42 -1.56 -4.57
CA TRP A 85 3.73 -1.21 -4.04
C TRP A 85 4.78 -1.33 -5.14
N ASP A 86 5.62 -0.31 -5.27
CA ASP A 86 6.85 -0.44 -6.05
C ASP A 86 7.88 -1.16 -5.19
N ILE A 87 8.46 -2.24 -5.72
CA ILE A 87 9.46 -3.05 -5.05
C ILE A 87 10.72 -3.18 -5.92
N GLU A 88 11.86 -3.34 -5.28
CA GLU A 88 13.13 -3.66 -5.93
C GLU A 88 13.64 -4.98 -5.38
N VAL A 89 13.59 -6.01 -6.21
CA VAL A 89 14.03 -7.36 -5.87
C VAL A 89 15.53 -7.42 -6.00
N ALA A 90 16.24 -7.43 -4.85
CA ALA A 90 17.70 -7.39 -4.81
C ALA A 90 18.34 -8.67 -5.39
N GLN A 91 17.68 -9.81 -5.24
CA GLN A 91 18.17 -11.11 -5.69
C GLN A 91 17.03 -11.95 -6.27
N ALA A 92 17.22 -12.51 -7.46
CA ALA A 92 16.26 -13.46 -8.01
C ALA A 92 16.19 -14.72 -7.11
N GLY A 93 15.04 -15.37 -7.09
CA GLY A 93 14.87 -16.59 -6.29
C GLY A 93 13.42 -16.93 -5.98
N LEU A 94 13.24 -17.90 -5.09
CA LEU A 94 11.94 -18.30 -4.59
C LEU A 94 11.56 -17.41 -3.40
N TYR A 95 10.39 -16.80 -3.48
CA TYR A 95 9.82 -15.95 -2.44
C TYR A 95 8.53 -16.55 -1.91
N GLU A 96 8.35 -16.44 -0.60
CA GLU A 96 7.08 -16.62 0.10
C GLU A 96 6.45 -15.24 0.27
N ILE A 97 5.22 -15.07 -0.22
CA ILE A 97 4.46 -13.83 -0.13
C ILE A 97 3.19 -14.09 0.67
N ARG A 98 3.14 -13.55 1.88
CA ARG A 98 2.00 -13.68 2.78
C ARG A 98 1.13 -12.43 2.71
N ILE A 99 -0.14 -12.61 2.40
CA ILE A 99 -1.16 -11.55 2.31
C ILE A 99 -2.11 -11.66 3.49
N SER A 100 -2.32 -10.56 4.21
CA SER A 100 -3.29 -10.49 5.31
C SER A 100 -4.02 -9.14 5.36
N ARG A 101 -5.13 -9.12 6.10
CA ARG A 101 -5.88 -7.88 6.39
C ARG A 101 -5.36 -7.13 7.60
N TYR A 102 -4.85 -7.87 8.59
CA TYR A 102 -4.37 -7.35 9.86
C TYR A 102 -2.92 -7.80 10.10
N PRO A 103 -2.17 -7.07 10.95
CA PRO A 103 -0.79 -7.43 11.26
C PRO A 103 -0.72 -8.69 12.15
N ASN A 104 0.48 -9.28 12.25
CA ASN A 104 0.70 -10.58 12.91
C ASN A 104 0.46 -10.58 14.41
N ASP A 105 0.67 -9.42 15.04
CA ASP A 105 0.45 -9.16 16.45
C ASP A 105 -1.01 -8.88 16.81
N ALA A 106 -1.88 -8.69 15.81
CA ALA A 106 -3.31 -8.53 15.98
C ALA A 106 -4.09 -9.24 14.85
N PRO A 107 -4.02 -10.58 14.76
CA PRO A 107 -4.59 -11.32 13.65
C PRO A 107 -6.13 -11.24 13.66
N GLY A 108 -6.70 -11.25 12.46
CA GLY A 108 -8.15 -11.33 12.28
C GLY A 108 -8.50 -11.84 10.88
N PRO A 109 -9.79 -12.09 10.60
CA PRO A 109 -10.24 -12.62 9.33
C PRO A 109 -9.82 -11.76 8.15
N LEU A 110 -9.35 -12.42 7.09
CA LEU A 110 -9.09 -11.79 5.81
C LEU A 110 -10.39 -11.24 5.23
N GLY A 111 -11.52 -11.94 5.38
CA GLY A 111 -12.80 -11.45 4.84
C GLY A 111 -12.78 -11.38 3.30
N ALA A 112 -12.25 -12.42 2.67
CA ALA A 112 -12.21 -12.62 1.23
C ALA A 112 -12.35 -14.12 0.94
N THR A 113 -12.96 -14.48 -0.18
CA THR A 113 -13.10 -15.86 -0.66
C THR A 113 -12.07 -16.20 -1.73
N SER A 114 -11.51 -15.18 -2.38
CA SER A 114 -10.40 -15.35 -3.33
C SER A 114 -9.37 -14.24 -3.20
N VAL A 115 -8.11 -14.60 -3.46
CA VAL A 115 -6.99 -13.67 -3.47
C VAL A 115 -6.22 -13.86 -4.77
N ARG A 116 -5.97 -12.75 -5.46
CA ARG A 116 -5.07 -12.67 -6.62
C ARG A 116 -3.86 -11.81 -6.26
N LEU A 117 -2.69 -12.23 -6.68
CA LEU A 117 -1.41 -11.55 -6.50
C LEU A 117 -0.72 -11.37 -7.86
N SER A 118 -0.19 -10.18 -8.10
CA SER A 118 0.67 -9.84 -9.24
C SER A 118 2.01 -9.34 -8.73
N ILE A 119 3.10 -9.84 -9.30
CA ILE A 119 4.46 -9.31 -9.12
C ILE A 119 5.10 -9.17 -10.50
N GLY A 120 5.09 -7.95 -11.04
CA GLY A 120 5.36 -7.72 -12.47
C GLY A 120 4.39 -8.53 -13.34
N ASP A 121 4.93 -9.32 -14.27
CA ASP A 121 4.15 -10.19 -15.15
C ASP A 121 3.73 -11.52 -14.50
N LEU A 122 4.21 -11.80 -13.29
CA LEU A 122 3.84 -13.03 -12.57
C LEU A 122 2.47 -12.85 -11.93
N LEU A 123 1.55 -13.76 -12.23
CA LEU A 123 0.21 -13.79 -11.67
C LEU A 123 -0.02 -15.11 -10.93
N SER A 124 -0.65 -15.02 -9.77
CA SER A 124 -1.12 -16.18 -9.02
C SER A 124 -2.44 -15.85 -8.34
N ASP A 125 -3.29 -16.85 -8.17
CA ASP A 125 -4.54 -16.71 -7.44
C ASP A 125 -4.89 -17.99 -6.70
N CYS A 126 -5.73 -17.87 -5.69
CA CYS A 126 -6.27 -19.01 -4.97
C CYS A 126 -7.62 -18.69 -4.33
N GLN A 127 -8.34 -19.75 -3.99
CA GLN A 127 -9.51 -19.68 -3.12
C GLN A 127 -9.07 -19.81 -1.66
N VAL A 128 -9.76 -19.11 -0.77
CA VAL A 128 -9.44 -19.07 0.65
C VAL A 128 -10.71 -19.06 1.47
N ASP A 129 -10.68 -19.67 2.66
CA ASP A 129 -11.79 -19.56 3.61
C ASP A 129 -11.94 -18.10 4.04
N ARG A 130 -13.17 -17.56 4.04
CA ARG A 130 -13.44 -16.17 4.44
C ARG A 130 -12.91 -15.83 5.83
N ALA A 131 -12.89 -16.81 6.73
CA ALA A 131 -12.39 -16.67 8.10
C ALA A 131 -10.86 -16.88 8.21
N ALA A 132 -10.17 -17.31 7.15
CA ALA A 132 -8.72 -17.43 7.16
C ALA A 132 -8.08 -16.07 7.48
N HIS A 133 -7.00 -16.06 8.26
CA HIS A 133 -6.35 -14.81 8.67
C HIS A 133 -5.37 -14.27 7.62
N PHE A 134 -4.84 -15.15 6.78
CA PHE A 134 -3.89 -14.83 5.74
C PHE A 134 -3.90 -15.91 4.66
N VAL A 135 -3.24 -15.63 3.55
CA VAL A 135 -2.88 -16.60 2.52
C VAL A 135 -1.42 -16.42 2.14
N THR A 136 -0.80 -17.49 1.65
CA THR A 136 0.61 -17.48 1.25
C THR A 136 0.76 -17.97 -0.19
N PHE A 137 1.61 -17.30 -0.95
CA PHE A 137 2.02 -17.68 -2.30
C PHE A 137 3.51 -17.97 -2.32
N GLU A 138 3.93 -18.98 -3.08
CA GLU A 138 5.33 -19.21 -3.39
C GLU A 138 5.58 -18.92 -4.87
N MET A 139 6.51 -18.01 -5.18
CA MET A 139 6.74 -17.54 -6.54
C MET A 139 8.24 -17.37 -6.81
N ASN A 140 8.69 -17.78 -8.00
CA ASN A 140 10.04 -17.47 -8.46
C ASN A 140 10.04 -16.05 -9.05
N VAL A 141 10.70 -15.11 -8.39
CA VAL A 141 10.70 -13.69 -8.74
C VAL A 141 12.07 -13.30 -9.30
N SER A 142 12.08 -12.61 -10.44
CA SER A 142 13.29 -12.07 -11.06
C SER A 142 13.82 -10.86 -10.28
N ALA A 143 15.14 -10.65 -10.32
CA ALA A 143 15.76 -9.45 -9.76
C ALA A 143 15.37 -8.19 -10.56
N GLY A 144 15.35 -7.04 -9.89
CA GLY A 144 15.07 -5.74 -10.50
C GLY A 144 13.83 -5.05 -9.94
N ARG A 145 13.56 -3.85 -10.46
CA ARG A 145 12.40 -3.05 -10.08
C ARG A 145 11.14 -3.62 -10.71
N THR A 146 10.09 -3.78 -9.91
CA THR A 146 8.79 -4.27 -10.36
C THR A 146 7.68 -3.77 -9.44
N ARG A 147 6.43 -4.06 -9.81
CA ARG A 147 5.24 -3.72 -9.05
C ARG A 147 4.64 -4.95 -8.40
N LEU A 148 4.26 -4.82 -7.14
CA LEU A 148 3.43 -5.79 -6.43
C LEU A 148 2.03 -5.23 -6.25
N GLN A 149 1.01 -6.01 -6.59
CA GLN A 149 -0.39 -5.65 -6.38
C GLN A 149 -1.19 -6.89 -6.03
N ALA A 150 -2.19 -6.76 -5.17
CA ALA A 150 -3.05 -7.87 -4.78
C ALA A 150 -4.51 -7.45 -4.70
N TRP A 151 -5.41 -8.38 -4.98
CA TRP A 151 -6.85 -8.21 -4.94
C TRP A 151 -7.43 -9.29 -4.03
N CYS A 152 -8.18 -8.85 -3.03
CA CYS A 152 -8.96 -9.69 -2.12
C CYS A 152 -10.44 -9.51 -2.48
N SER A 153 -11.07 -10.56 -3.01
CA SER A 153 -12.48 -10.53 -3.42
C SER A 153 -13.32 -11.40 -2.50
N ASP A 154 -14.54 -10.94 -2.19
CA ASP A 154 -15.54 -11.70 -1.45
C ASP A 154 -16.77 -11.94 -2.32
N ASP A 155 -16.93 -13.17 -2.81
CA ASP A 155 -18.04 -13.55 -3.68
C ASP A 155 -19.41 -13.41 -3.00
N THR A 156 -19.45 -13.42 -1.67
CA THR A 156 -20.70 -13.24 -0.91
C THR A 156 -21.24 -11.81 -1.05
N SER A 157 -20.35 -10.83 -1.05
CA SER A 157 -20.70 -9.41 -1.20
C SER A 157 -20.54 -8.91 -2.64
N GLY A 158 -19.81 -9.65 -3.48
CA GLY A 158 -19.45 -9.25 -4.85
C GLY A 158 -18.41 -8.14 -4.90
N ARG A 159 -17.70 -7.88 -3.80
CA ARG A 159 -16.77 -6.75 -3.67
C ARG A 159 -15.32 -7.18 -3.75
N THR A 160 -14.48 -6.27 -4.24
CA THR A 160 -13.03 -6.46 -4.32
C THR A 160 -12.29 -5.26 -3.73
N ARG A 161 -11.21 -5.54 -2.98
CA ARG A 161 -10.32 -4.52 -2.42
C ARG A 161 -8.86 -4.95 -2.52
N GLY A 162 -7.95 -4.02 -2.29
CA GLY A 162 -6.52 -4.34 -2.18
C GLY A 162 -6.15 -5.06 -0.88
N ALA A 163 -4.98 -5.70 -0.87
CA ALA A 163 -4.39 -6.29 0.34
C ALA A 163 -3.86 -5.21 1.30
N TYR A 164 -4.05 -5.37 2.62
CA TYR A 164 -3.62 -4.33 3.57
C TYR A 164 -2.23 -4.58 4.17
N PHE A 165 -1.82 -5.83 4.25
CA PHE A 165 -0.51 -6.22 4.71
C PHE A 165 0.06 -7.29 3.77
N VAL A 166 1.32 -7.12 3.41
CA VAL A 166 2.08 -8.10 2.64
C VAL A 166 3.41 -8.33 3.33
N GLU A 167 3.76 -9.57 3.62
CA GLU A 167 5.11 -9.96 4.04
C GLU A 167 5.80 -10.72 2.91
N ILE A 168 6.97 -10.26 2.52
CA ILE A 168 7.76 -10.80 1.42
C ILE A 168 9.02 -11.41 2.00
N LYS A 169 9.16 -12.73 1.86
CA LYS A 169 10.28 -13.47 2.40
C LYS A 169 11.02 -14.23 1.31
N ARG A 170 12.30 -13.95 1.11
CA ARG A 170 13.15 -14.75 0.22
C ARG A 170 13.47 -16.08 0.91
N LEU A 171 13.21 -17.20 0.24
CA LEU A 171 13.45 -18.54 0.77
C LEU A 171 14.81 -19.11 0.34
N LYS A 172 15.26 -18.82 -0.88
CA LYS A 172 16.52 -19.31 -1.47
C LYS A 172 17.11 -18.33 -2.45
#